data_AF-A0A212LZU0-F1
#
_entry.id   AF-A0A212LZU0-F1
#
_cell.length_a   1.000
_cell.length_b   1.000
_cell.length_c   1.000
_cell.angle_alpha   90.00
_cell.angle_beta   90.00
_cell.angle_gamma   90.00
#
_symmetry.space_group_name_H-M   'P 1'
#
loop_
_entity.id
_entity.type
_entity.pdbx_description
1 polymer ?
#
loop_
_entity_poly.entity_id
_entity_poly.type
_entity_poly.pdbx_seq_one_letter_code
_entity_poly.pdbx_strand_id
1 'polypeptide(L)'
;MTGSLEGLTAAEKTVINDLTTVGKNVEIIPKTTATKTPDFLVNGVKTELKSLENPNLNTAITRIQKGFKQGAEVVIIDARQAGLTAEQASQVLTRASGTYEGKLLPGKVEIWTVEGIIKG
;
A
#
# COMPACT_ATOMS: atom_id res chain seq x y z
N MET A 1 -12.42 13.30 3.91
CA MET A 1 -11.42 13.30 2.82
C MET A 1 -11.11 14.73 2.46
N THR A 2 -9.84 15.06 2.28
CA THR A 2 -9.37 16.38 1.82
C THR A 2 -8.34 16.20 0.70
N GLY A 3 -8.24 17.16 -0.23
CA GLY A 3 -7.33 17.10 -1.39
C GLY A 3 -8.04 16.88 -2.74
N SER A 4 -7.27 16.93 -3.83
CA SER A 4 -7.81 16.79 -5.20
C SER A 4 -7.81 15.33 -5.65
N LEU A 5 -8.92 14.88 -6.24
CA LEU A 5 -9.06 13.58 -6.90
C LEU A 5 -8.57 13.58 -8.36
N GLU A 6 -8.23 14.76 -8.89
CA GLU A 6 -7.71 14.90 -10.26
C GLU A 6 -6.34 14.21 -10.38
N GLY A 7 -6.15 13.47 -11.47
CA GLY A 7 -4.92 12.71 -11.70
C GLY A 7 -4.79 11.40 -10.93
N LEU A 8 -5.75 11.06 -10.06
CA LEU A 8 -5.81 9.73 -9.44
C LEU A 8 -6.32 8.67 -10.42
N THR A 9 -5.66 7.53 -10.38
CA THR A 9 -6.08 6.29 -11.04
C THR A 9 -7.38 5.74 -10.45
N ALA A 10 -8.06 4.88 -11.20
CA ALA A 10 -9.26 4.21 -10.70
C ALA A 10 -8.99 3.38 -9.43
N ALA A 11 -7.83 2.72 -9.35
CA ALA A 11 -7.44 1.93 -8.19
C ALA A 11 -7.21 2.81 -6.94
N GLU A 12 -6.52 3.95 -7.08
CA GLU A 12 -6.35 4.91 -5.98
C GLU A 12 -7.72 5.40 -5.47
N LYS A 13 -8.65 5.74 -6.38
CA LYS A 13 -10.00 6.17 -6.00
C LYS A 13 -10.78 5.09 -5.24
N THR A 14 -10.70 3.83 -5.67
CA THR A 14 -11.33 2.71 -4.97
C THR A 14 -10.81 2.56 -3.55
N VAL A 15 -9.49 2.54 -3.36
CA VAL A 15 -8.90 2.41 -2.01
C VAL A 15 -9.24 3.59 -1.12
N ILE A 16 -9.24 4.82 -1.64
CA ILE A 16 -9.67 5.99 -0.86
C ILE A 16 -11.14 5.85 -0.44
N ASN A 17 -12.01 5.40 -1.35
CA ASN A 17 -13.42 5.15 -1.02
C ASN A 17 -13.56 4.08 0.07
N ASP A 18 -12.82 2.97 -0.02
CA ASP A 18 -12.84 1.91 0.98
C ASP A 18 -12.39 2.43 2.37
N LEU A 19 -11.28 3.17 2.42
CA LEU A 19 -10.76 3.78 3.64
C LEU A 19 -11.74 4.76 4.28
N THR A 20 -12.35 5.62 3.47
CA THR A 20 -13.32 6.62 3.95
C THR A 20 -14.64 5.98 4.39
N THR A 21 -15.08 4.92 3.72
CA THR A 21 -16.29 4.15 4.09
C THR A 21 -16.14 3.51 5.47
N VAL A 22 -14.94 3.06 5.84
CA VAL A 22 -14.65 2.55 7.19
C VAL A 22 -14.28 3.65 8.20
N GLY A 23 -14.58 4.91 7.87
CA GLY A 23 -14.46 6.06 8.77
C GLY A 23 -13.04 6.63 8.92
N LYS A 24 -12.10 6.29 8.03
CA LYS A 24 -10.76 6.92 8.04
C LYS A 24 -10.82 8.32 7.43
N ASN A 25 -10.08 9.23 8.03
CA ASN A 25 -9.71 10.47 7.35
C ASN A 25 -8.58 10.18 6.36
N VAL A 26 -8.74 10.63 5.12
CA VAL A 26 -7.76 10.46 4.05
C VAL A 26 -7.47 11.83 3.45
N GLU A 27 -6.21 12.21 3.46
CA GLU A 27 -5.70 13.43 2.82
C GLU A 27 -4.77 13.05 1.68
N ILE A 28 -5.01 13.57 0.48
CA ILE A 28 -4.21 13.26 -0.70
C ILE A 28 -2.98 14.17 -0.71
N ILE A 29 -1.80 13.57 -0.82
CA ILE A 29 -0.54 14.32 -0.92
C ILE A 29 -0.31 14.66 -2.40
N PRO A 30 -0.20 15.95 -2.77
CA PRO A 30 0.07 16.34 -4.14
C PRO A 30 1.42 15.79 -4.63
N LYS A 31 1.43 15.21 -5.84
CA LYS A 31 2.66 14.72 -6.46
C LYS A 31 3.56 15.90 -6.83
N THR A 32 4.84 15.84 -6.46
CA THR A 32 5.86 16.82 -6.86
C THR A 32 7.00 16.15 -7.61
N THR A 33 7.68 16.87 -8.49
CA THR A 33 8.85 16.36 -9.21
C THR A 33 10.14 16.43 -8.40
N ALA A 34 10.16 17.24 -7.33
CA ALA A 34 11.34 17.51 -6.52
C ALA A 34 11.69 16.37 -5.55
N THR A 35 10.68 15.71 -4.98
CA THR A 35 10.87 14.63 -4.02
C THR A 35 9.78 13.58 -4.16
N LYS A 36 10.14 12.31 -4.00
CA LYS A 36 9.13 11.25 -3.90
C LYS A 36 8.46 11.34 -2.54
N THR A 37 7.15 11.45 -2.56
CA THR A 37 6.31 11.52 -1.37
C THR A 37 5.33 10.35 -1.37
N PRO A 38 4.87 9.91 -0.18
CA PRO A 38 3.77 8.97 -0.09
C PRO A 38 2.51 9.51 -0.77
N ASP A 39 1.61 8.62 -1.17
CA ASP A 39 0.35 9.01 -1.83
C ASP A 39 -0.63 9.74 -0.89
N PHE A 40 -0.72 9.32 0.38
CA PHE A 40 -1.76 9.77 1.32
C PHE A 40 -1.26 10.03 2.75
N LEU A 41 -2.04 10.82 3.50
CA LEU A 41 -2.11 10.77 4.95
C LEU A 41 -3.42 10.10 5.36
N VAL A 42 -3.35 8.92 5.97
CA VAL A 42 -4.51 8.20 6.50
C VAL A 42 -4.54 8.35 8.01
N ASN A 43 -5.50 9.11 8.54
CA ASN A 43 -5.53 9.56 9.93
C ASN A 43 -4.19 10.21 10.36
N GLY A 44 -3.59 11.00 9.46
CA GLY A 44 -2.28 11.64 9.70
C GLY A 44 -1.06 10.75 9.47
N VAL A 45 -1.22 9.47 9.11
CA VAL A 45 -0.11 8.53 8.89
C VAL A 45 0.27 8.45 7.42
N LYS A 46 1.56 8.60 7.10
CA LYS A 46 2.08 8.54 5.73
C LYS A 46 1.86 7.16 5.12
N THR A 47 1.04 7.10 4.09
CA THR A 47 0.57 5.86 3.50
C THR A 47 0.82 5.84 2.00
N GLU A 48 1.48 4.80 1.51
CA GLU A 48 1.71 4.55 0.08
C GLU A 48 0.76 3.47 -0.43
N LEU A 49 0.25 3.63 -1.65
CA LEU A 49 -0.52 2.61 -2.35
C LEU A 49 0.24 2.02 -3.54
N LYS A 50 0.15 0.68 -3.69
CA LYS A 50 0.64 -0.05 -4.86
C LYS A 50 -0.36 -1.12 -5.29
N SER A 51 -0.90 -1.00 -6.50
CA SER A 51 -1.87 -1.96 -7.04
C SER A 51 -1.23 -3.07 -7.88
N LEU A 52 -1.47 -4.34 -7.57
CA LEU A 52 -0.97 -5.47 -8.36
C LEU A 52 -1.96 -5.85 -9.47
N GLU A 53 -1.42 -6.13 -10.66
CA GLU A 53 -2.19 -6.62 -11.81
C GLU A 53 -2.14 -8.15 -11.94
N ASN A 54 -1.10 -8.79 -11.42
CA ASN A 54 -0.87 -10.23 -11.45
C ASN A 54 -0.38 -10.72 -10.08
N PRO A 55 -0.65 -11.98 -9.67
CA PRO A 55 -0.34 -12.49 -8.34
C PRO A 55 1.14 -12.88 -8.19
N ASN A 56 2.04 -12.03 -8.68
CA ASN A 56 3.49 -12.26 -8.62
C ASN A 56 4.04 -11.78 -7.26
N LEU A 57 4.46 -12.73 -6.43
CA LEU A 57 5.00 -12.47 -5.09
C LEU A 57 6.24 -11.57 -5.12
N ASN A 58 7.16 -11.75 -6.08
CA ASN A 58 8.38 -10.93 -6.16
C ASN A 58 8.05 -9.48 -6.52
N THR A 59 7.06 -9.26 -7.38
CA THR A 59 6.54 -7.93 -7.69
C THR A 59 5.92 -7.27 -6.47
N ALA A 60 5.16 -8.01 -5.67
CA ALA A 60 4.58 -7.52 -4.42
C ALA A 60 5.66 -7.08 -3.42
N ILE A 61 6.68 -7.92 -3.19
CA ILE A 61 7.83 -7.61 -2.32
C ILE A 61 8.55 -6.34 -2.80
N THR A 62 8.83 -6.25 -4.10
CA THR A 62 9.50 -5.09 -4.70
C THR A 62 8.68 -3.81 -4.50
N ARG A 63 7.35 -3.89 -4.59
CA ARG A 63 6.44 -2.77 -4.36
C ARG A 63 6.43 -2.32 -2.91
N ILE A 64 6.46 -3.25 -1.95
CA ILE A 64 6.62 -2.96 -0.52
C ILE A 64 7.92 -2.15 -0.29
N GLN A 65 9.05 -2.65 -0.80
CA GLN A 65 10.34 -1.97 -0.68
C GLN A 65 10.32 -0.57 -1.31
N LYS A 66 9.72 -0.42 -2.49
CA LYS A 66 9.57 0.89 -3.13
C LYS A 66 8.68 1.83 -2.34
N GLY A 67 7.63 1.35 -1.68
CA GLY A 67 6.78 2.18 -0.83
C GLY A 67 7.53 2.75 0.36
N PHE A 68 8.25 1.91 1.11
CA PHE A 68 9.07 2.39 2.23
C PHE A 68 10.18 3.35 1.79
N LYS A 69 10.80 3.13 0.61
CA LYS A 69 11.79 4.08 0.04
C LYS A 69 11.21 5.46 -0.30
N GLN A 70 9.89 5.62 -0.33
CA GLN A 70 9.22 6.91 -0.51
C GLN A 70 8.86 7.58 0.82
N GLY A 71 9.31 7.02 1.95
CA GLY A 71 9.09 7.58 3.28
C GLY A 71 7.71 7.26 3.86
N ALA A 72 7.06 6.20 3.37
CA ALA A 72 5.80 5.73 3.90
C ALA A 72 5.99 5.02 5.24
N GLU A 73 5.07 5.24 6.17
CA GLU A 73 4.96 4.50 7.44
C GLU A 73 4.07 3.27 7.28
N VAL A 74 3.12 3.33 6.34
CA VAL A 74 2.23 2.25 5.94
C VAL A 74 2.33 2.04 4.43
N VAL A 75 2.49 0.80 3.99
CA VAL A 75 2.36 0.45 2.57
C VAL A 75 1.15 -0.44 2.38
N ILE A 76 0.18 0.02 1.57
CA ILE A 76 -0.96 -0.77 1.13
C ILE A 76 -0.63 -1.38 -0.23
N ILE A 77 -0.69 -2.71 -0.31
CA ILE A 77 -0.65 -3.45 -1.57
C ILE A 77 -2.09 -3.84 -1.91
N ASP A 78 -2.71 -3.16 -2.88
CA ASP A 78 -4.02 -3.59 -3.40
C ASP A 78 -3.83 -4.72 -4.39
N ALA A 79 -4.04 -5.95 -3.94
CA ALA A 79 -3.85 -7.19 -4.70
C ALA A 79 -5.18 -7.83 -5.12
N ARG A 80 -6.32 -7.15 -4.91
CA ARG A 80 -7.65 -7.69 -5.20
C ARG A 80 -7.80 -8.04 -6.68
N GLN A 81 -7.36 -7.15 -7.59
CA GLN A 81 -7.41 -7.40 -9.03
C GLN A 81 -6.45 -8.50 -9.49
N ALA A 82 -5.30 -8.64 -8.82
CA ALA A 82 -4.32 -9.67 -9.12
C ALA A 82 -4.75 -11.08 -8.73
N GLY A 83 -5.79 -11.24 -7.90
CA GLY A 83 -6.20 -12.55 -7.39
C GLY A 83 -5.18 -13.20 -6.45
N LEU A 84 -4.40 -12.39 -5.72
CA LEU A 84 -3.46 -12.88 -4.72
C LEU A 84 -4.24 -13.48 -3.54
N THR A 85 -3.93 -14.71 -3.12
CA THR A 85 -4.60 -15.36 -1.98
C THR A 85 -4.06 -14.84 -0.64
N ALA A 86 -4.78 -15.06 0.47
CA ALA A 86 -4.32 -14.73 1.81
C ALA A 86 -3.03 -15.47 2.20
N GLU A 87 -2.89 -16.73 1.76
CA GLU A 87 -1.66 -17.51 1.97
C GLU A 87 -0.48 -16.88 1.22
N GLN A 88 -0.66 -16.53 -0.06
CA GLN A 88 0.37 -15.85 -0.84
C GLN A 88 0.73 -14.49 -0.25
N ALA A 89 -0.26 -13.72 0.22
CA ALA A 89 -0.03 -12.47 0.93
C ALA A 89 0.83 -12.68 2.19
N SER A 90 0.54 -13.71 2.99
CA SER A 90 1.33 -14.06 4.17
C SER A 90 2.78 -14.43 3.81
N GLN A 91 2.96 -15.16 2.71
CA GLN A 91 4.29 -15.46 2.16
C GLN A 91 5.01 -14.18 1.70
N VAL A 92 4.31 -13.24 1.05
CA VAL A 92 4.88 -11.94 0.66
C VAL A 92 5.39 -11.19 1.88
N LEU A 93 4.60 -11.09 2.95
CA LEU A 93 5.00 -10.40 4.18
C LEU A 93 6.24 -11.02 4.81
N THR A 94 6.24 -12.35 4.97
CA THR A 94 7.37 -13.10 5.53
C THR A 94 8.64 -12.94 4.70
N ARG A 95 8.51 -12.98 3.37
CA ARG A 95 9.66 -12.83 2.47
C ARG A 95 10.13 -11.38 2.42
N ALA A 96 9.21 -10.41 2.44
CA ALA A 96 9.54 -8.99 2.44
C ALA A 96 10.29 -8.60 3.71
N SER A 97 9.84 -9.02 4.89
CA SER A 97 10.54 -8.75 6.16
C SER A 97 11.97 -9.32 6.14
N GLY A 98 12.14 -10.53 5.57
CA GLY A 98 13.45 -11.16 5.38
C GLY A 98 14.42 -10.41 4.45
N THR A 99 13.96 -9.39 3.71
CA THR A 99 14.84 -8.53 2.89
C THR A 99 15.45 -7.35 3.63
N TYR A 100 15.02 -7.10 4.87
CA TYR A 100 15.50 -6.00 5.70
C TYR A 100 16.45 -6.47 6.79
N GLU A 101 17.29 -5.55 7.27
CA GLU A 101 18.13 -5.79 8.45
C GLU A 101 17.25 -6.12 9.66
N GLY A 102 17.70 -7.09 10.48
CA GLY A 102 16.90 -7.59 11.61
C GLY A 102 15.68 -8.43 11.21
N LYS A 103 15.42 -8.64 9.91
CA LYS A 103 14.28 -9.39 9.37
C LYS A 103 12.92 -8.77 9.77
N LEU A 104 12.86 -7.45 9.86
CA LEU A 104 11.67 -6.68 10.26
C LEU A 104 11.31 -5.66 9.20
N LEU A 105 10.02 -5.47 8.95
CA LEU A 105 9.54 -4.42 8.07
C LEU A 105 9.79 -3.04 8.72
N PRO A 106 10.22 -2.01 7.95
CA PRO A 106 10.45 -0.67 8.49
C PRO A 106 9.20 0.04 9.01
N GLY A 107 8.02 -0.45 8.62
CA GLY A 107 6.71 0.06 9.00
C GLY A 107 5.65 -0.99 8.73
N LYS A 108 4.39 -0.59 8.74
CA LYS A 108 3.26 -1.52 8.57
C LYS A 108 3.03 -1.83 7.10
N VAL A 109 2.70 -3.08 6.79
CA VAL A 109 2.23 -3.46 5.47
C VAL A 109 0.82 -4.05 5.57
N GLU A 110 -0.06 -3.59 4.69
CA GLU A 110 -1.36 -4.20 4.50
C GLU A 110 -1.45 -4.73 3.06
N ILE A 111 -1.74 -6.03 2.91
CA ILE A 111 -2.00 -6.63 1.60
C ILE A 111 -3.49 -6.92 1.53
N TRP A 112 -4.17 -6.20 0.63
CA TRP A 112 -5.61 -6.28 0.46
C TRP A 112 -5.90 -7.30 -0.63
N THR A 113 -6.55 -8.40 -0.26
CA THR A 113 -6.99 -9.46 -1.17
C THR A 113 -8.51 -9.53 -1.17
N VAL A 114 -9.07 -10.33 -2.09
CA VAL A 114 -10.52 -10.63 -2.08
C VAL A 114 -10.95 -11.46 -0.86
N GLU A 115 -9.99 -12.14 -0.21
CA GLU A 115 -10.20 -12.96 0.98
C GLU A 115 -10.07 -12.14 2.29
N GLY A 116 -9.57 -10.90 2.21
CA GLY A 116 -9.43 -10.00 3.34
C GLY A 116 -8.12 -9.20 3.33
N ILE A 117 -7.88 -8.47 4.43
CA ILE A 117 -6.66 -7.68 4.62
C ILE A 117 -5.68 -8.47 5.49
N ILE A 118 -4.51 -8.79 4.94
CA ILE A 118 -3.42 -9.46 5.65
C ILE A 118 -2.39 -8.41 6.07
N LYS A 119 -1.98 -8.43 7.34
CA LYS A 119 -1.13 -7.39 7.95
C LYS A 119 0.20 -7.96 8.41
N GLY A 120 1.26 -7.16 8.24
CA GLY A 120 2.63 -7.48 8.69
C GLY A 120 3.40 -6.25 9.13
#